data_AF-A0A7J6SBZ1-F1
#
_entry.id   AF-A0A7J6SBZ1-F1
#
_cell.length_a   1.000
_cell.length_b   1.000
_cell.length_c   1.000
_cell.angle_alpha   90.00
_cell.angle_beta   90.00
_cell.angle_gamma   90.00
#
_symmetry.space_group_name_H-M   'P 1'
#
loop_
_entity.id
_entity.type
_entity.pdbx_description
1 polymer ?
#
loop_
_entity_poly.entity_id
_entity_poly.type
_entity_poly.pdbx_seq_one_letter_code
_entity_poly.pdbx_strand_id
1 'polypeptide(L)'
;GSVVEEVGGETVGQQKANKTESEKRADFRQMLIDNGVDASWKWGQVADLAKKDMRYHALPTMGEKKQVFAEYLLHARRLAQQKERDDKREMMYEMVKAMQQWSGMSEDTRYDQLAADSEMAGQEWWGKLTEKERMT
;
A
#
# COMPACT_ATOMS: atom_id res chain seq x y z
N GLY A 1 -58.01 20.86 14.05
CA GLY A 1 -58.04 19.56 13.38
C GLY A 1 -56.63 19.01 13.37
N SER A 2 -56.32 18.13 14.32
CA SER A 2 -55.14 17.27 14.28
C SER A 2 -55.35 16.22 13.20
N VAL A 3 -54.36 15.97 12.34
CA VAL A 3 -53.38 14.88 12.52
C VAL A 3 -52.67 14.65 11.18
N VAL A 4 -51.36 14.51 11.30
CA VAL A 4 -50.41 14.12 10.25
C VAL A 4 -50.57 12.64 9.95
N GLU A 5 -50.50 12.22 8.69
CA GLU A 5 -50.23 10.81 8.35
C GLU A 5 -49.07 10.73 7.37
N GLU A 6 -47.95 10.29 7.93
CA GLU A 6 -46.77 9.81 7.25
C GLU A 6 -47.08 8.50 6.52
N VAL A 7 -46.80 8.44 5.22
CA VAL A 7 -46.75 7.17 4.49
C VAL A 7 -45.31 6.68 4.42
N GLY A 8 -44.90 6.01 5.50
CA GLY A 8 -43.75 5.13 5.52
C GLY A 8 -44.01 3.94 4.59
N GLY A 9 -43.34 3.93 3.44
CA GLY A 9 -43.31 2.80 2.53
C GLY A 9 -42.34 1.74 3.02
N GLU A 10 -42.83 0.87 3.89
CA GLU A 10 -42.23 -0.41 4.25
C GLU A 10 -42.09 -1.33 3.02
N THR A 11 -40.88 -1.84 2.78
CA THR A 11 -40.67 -3.04 1.96
C THR A 11 -39.90 -4.06 2.79
N VAL A 12 -40.64 -5.08 3.24
CA VAL A 12 -40.15 -6.26 3.95
C VAL A 12 -39.55 -7.24 2.93
N GLY A 13 -38.36 -7.77 3.25
CA GLY A 13 -38.04 -9.18 2.97
C GLY A 13 -36.85 -9.48 2.06
N GLN A 14 -35.63 -9.45 2.60
CA GLN A 14 -34.62 -10.46 2.21
C GLN A 14 -33.64 -10.73 3.37
N GLN A 15 -33.99 -11.66 4.25
CA GLN A 15 -33.04 -12.27 5.17
C GLN A 15 -32.12 -13.21 4.39
N LYS A 16 -30.88 -12.78 4.15
CA LYS A 16 -29.74 -13.63 3.80
C LYS A 16 -28.60 -13.17 4.71
N ALA A 17 -28.16 -14.03 5.63
CA ALA A 17 -27.08 -13.82 6.61
C ALA A 17 -26.41 -12.45 6.50
N ASN A 18 -26.94 -11.46 7.24
CA ASN A 18 -26.67 -10.06 6.97
C ASN A 18 -25.24 -9.72 7.42
N LYS A 19 -24.26 -9.98 6.54
CA LYS A 19 -22.89 -9.51 6.70
C LYS A 19 -22.97 -8.01 7.01
N THR A 20 -22.36 -7.59 8.11
CA THR A 20 -22.38 -6.19 8.54
C THR A 20 -21.80 -5.29 7.45
N GLU A 21 -22.16 -4.01 7.44
CA GLU A 21 -21.59 -3.04 6.49
C GLU A 21 -20.05 -3.06 6.55
N SER A 22 -19.48 -3.17 7.75
CA SER A 22 -18.04 -3.34 7.99
C SER A 22 -17.46 -4.56 7.27
N GLU A 23 -18.13 -5.71 7.33
CA GLU A 23 -17.68 -6.93 6.67
C GLU A 23 -17.78 -6.83 5.15
N LYS A 24 -18.84 -6.20 4.61
CA LYS A 24 -18.98 -5.94 3.17
C LYS A 24 -17.87 -5.02 2.67
N ARG A 25 -17.50 -4.00 3.45
CA ARG A 25 -16.38 -3.10 3.17
C ARG A 25 -15.03 -3.82 3.27
N ALA A 26 -14.88 -4.76 4.20
CA ALA A 26 -13.68 -5.58 4.32
C ALA A 26 -13.53 -6.53 3.12
N ASP A 27 -14.63 -7.16 2.71
CA ASP A 27 -14.68 -8.07 1.57
C ASP A 27 -14.33 -7.36 0.25
N PHE A 28 -14.90 -6.15 0.05
CA PHE A 28 -14.53 -5.31 -1.09
C PHE A 28 -13.04 -4.92 -1.06
N ARG A 29 -12.49 -4.55 0.10
CA ARG A 29 -11.04 -4.30 0.24
C ARG A 29 -10.20 -5.53 -0.08
N GLN A 30 -10.61 -6.71 0.39
CA GLN A 30 -9.91 -7.96 0.11
C GLN A 30 -9.93 -8.28 -1.39
N MET A 31 -11.04 -8.01 -2.07
CA MET A 31 -11.18 -8.16 -3.51
C MET A 31 -10.23 -7.22 -4.28
N LEU A 32 -10.06 -5.97 -3.82
CA LEU A 32 -9.07 -5.05 -4.40
C LEU A 32 -7.64 -5.60 -4.27
N ILE A 33 -7.30 -6.21 -3.12
CA ILE A 33 -5.99 -6.82 -2.89
C ILE A 33 -5.79 -8.04 -3.78
N ASP A 34 -6.79 -8.93 -3.87
CA ASP A 34 -6.74 -10.15 -4.67
C ASP A 34 -6.59 -9.87 -6.17
N ASN A 35 -7.22 -8.78 -6.64
CA ASN A 35 -7.09 -8.31 -8.03
C ASN A 35 -5.80 -7.50 -8.28
N GLY A 36 -4.93 -7.33 -7.28
CA GLY A 36 -3.68 -6.58 -7.41
C GLY A 36 -3.91 -5.11 -7.75
N VAL A 37 -5.00 -4.51 -7.26
CA VAL A 37 -5.32 -3.11 -7.53
C VAL A 37 -4.27 -2.22 -6.88
N ASP A 38 -3.54 -1.47 -7.69
CA ASP A 38 -2.48 -0.59 -7.20
C ASP A 38 -3.00 0.83 -6.93
N ALA A 39 -2.25 1.63 -6.15
CA ALA A 39 -2.51 3.05 -5.91
C ALA A 39 -2.62 3.89 -7.21
N SER A 40 -2.12 3.36 -8.33
CA SER A 40 -2.15 3.97 -9.66
C SER A 40 -3.47 3.76 -10.43
N TRP A 41 -4.33 2.86 -9.95
CA TRP A 41 -5.54 2.45 -10.67
C TRP A 41 -6.67 3.46 -10.54
N LYS A 42 -7.46 3.60 -11.61
CA LYS A 42 -8.65 4.46 -11.62
C LYS A 42 -9.90 3.68 -11.23
N TRP A 43 -10.83 4.37 -10.56
CA TRP A 43 -12.14 3.82 -10.19
C TRP A 43 -12.85 3.14 -11.37
N GLY A 44 -12.78 3.68 -12.58
CA GLY A 44 -13.41 3.09 -13.76
C GLY A 44 -12.92 1.67 -14.08
N GLN A 45 -11.60 1.42 -13.99
CA GLN A 45 -11.01 0.10 -14.24
C GLN A 45 -11.38 -0.89 -13.14
N VAL A 46 -11.29 -0.44 -11.89
CA VAL A 46 -11.63 -1.24 -10.71
C VAL A 46 -13.12 -1.57 -10.68
N ALA A 47 -13.98 -0.62 -11.04
CA ALA A 47 -15.42 -0.82 -11.08
C ALA A 47 -15.82 -1.81 -12.18
N ASP A 48 -15.16 -1.82 -13.34
CA ASP A 48 -15.45 -2.80 -14.39
C ASP A 48 -15.10 -4.23 -13.96
N LEU A 49 -13.95 -4.41 -13.31
CA LEU A 49 -13.53 -5.68 -12.74
C LEU A 49 -14.44 -6.11 -11.58
N ALA A 50 -14.75 -5.17 -10.69
CA ALA A 50 -15.55 -5.45 -9.51
C ALA A 50 -17.01 -5.74 -9.84
N LYS A 51 -17.60 -5.12 -10.88
CA LYS A 51 -18.98 -5.44 -11.32
C LYS A 51 -19.21 -6.92 -11.65
N LYS A 52 -18.16 -7.64 -12.04
CA LYS A 52 -18.20 -9.08 -12.35
C LYS A 52 -18.17 -9.95 -11.09
N ASP A 53 -17.84 -9.37 -9.94
CA ASP A 53 -17.72 -10.06 -8.65
C ASP A 53 -18.97 -9.85 -7.77
N MET A 54 -19.47 -10.94 -7.18
CA MET A 54 -20.63 -10.91 -6.27
C MET A 54 -20.39 -10.01 -5.05
N ARG A 55 -19.14 -9.84 -4.61
CA ARG A 55 -18.72 -9.03 -3.46
C ARG A 55 -18.92 -7.53 -3.71
N TYR A 56 -18.89 -7.10 -4.96
CA TYR A 56 -19.22 -5.73 -5.34
C TYR A 56 -20.71 -5.41 -5.22
N HIS A 57 -21.57 -6.40 -5.50
CA HIS A 57 -23.02 -6.22 -5.36
C HIS A 57 -23.47 -6.20 -3.90
N ALA A 58 -22.62 -6.62 -2.96
CA ALA A 58 -22.91 -6.58 -1.52
C ALA A 58 -22.96 -5.15 -0.95
N LEU A 59 -22.23 -4.20 -1.54
CA LEU A 59 -22.28 -2.78 -1.18
C LEU A 59 -23.43 -2.09 -1.94
N PRO A 60 -24.43 -1.54 -1.25
CA PRO A 60 -25.67 -1.09 -1.87
C PRO A 60 -25.47 0.19 -2.68
N THR A 61 -24.62 1.12 -2.23
CA THR A 61 -24.43 2.41 -2.88
C THR A 61 -23.09 2.54 -3.60
N MET A 62 -23.07 3.26 -4.73
CA MET A 62 -21.83 3.65 -5.40
C MET A 62 -20.97 4.60 -4.58
N GLY A 63 -21.59 5.40 -3.70
CA GLY A 63 -20.88 6.31 -2.79
C GLY A 63 -19.98 5.55 -1.82
N GLU A 64 -20.51 4.54 -1.14
CA GLU A 64 -19.73 3.69 -0.22
C GLU A 64 -18.58 2.99 -0.93
N LYS A 65 -18.83 2.43 -2.12
CA LYS A 65 -17.79 1.75 -2.90
C LYS A 65 -16.63 2.68 -3.25
N LYS A 66 -16.94 3.90 -3.71
CA LYS A 66 -15.93 4.94 -4.00
C LYS A 66 -15.17 5.36 -2.73
N GLN A 67 -15.87 5.46 -1.60
CA GLN A 67 -15.24 5.82 -0.34
C GLN A 67 -14.24 4.73 0.09
N VAL A 68 -14.65 3.47 0.09
CA VAL A 68 -13.77 2.34 0.44
C VAL A 68 -12.58 2.26 -0.53
N PHE A 69 -12.80 2.52 -1.82
CA PHE A 69 -11.73 2.56 -2.80
C PHE A 69 -10.75 3.70 -2.54
N ALA A 70 -11.23 4.91 -2.25
CA ALA A 70 -10.36 6.04 -1.92
C ALA A 70 -9.53 5.79 -0.65
N GLU A 71 -10.14 5.21 0.39
CA GLU A 71 -9.43 4.80 1.60
C GLU A 71 -8.36 3.74 1.30
N TYR A 72 -8.69 2.77 0.43
CA TYR A 72 -7.74 1.75 -0.01
C TYR A 72 -6.54 2.36 -0.75
N LEU A 73 -6.76 3.25 -1.72
CA LEU A 73 -5.68 3.92 -2.45
C LEU A 73 -4.78 4.73 -1.51
N LEU A 74 -5.37 5.45 -0.56
CA LEU A 74 -4.62 6.22 0.43
C LEU A 74 -3.76 5.29 1.30
N HIS A 75 -4.33 4.18 1.75
CA HIS A 75 -3.62 3.17 2.52
C HIS A 75 -2.47 2.53 1.71
N ALA A 76 -2.74 2.11 0.48
CA ALA A 76 -1.73 1.52 -0.41
C ALA A 76 -0.56 2.49 -0.67
N ARG A 77 -0.85 3.76 -0.96
CA ARG A 77 0.18 4.79 -1.14
C ARG A 77 0.99 5.02 0.15
N ARG A 78 0.37 4.97 1.31
CA ARG A 78 1.06 5.11 2.60
C ARG A 78 1.99 3.93 2.85
N LEU A 79 1.52 2.72 2.59
CA LEU A 79 2.29 1.49 2.78
C LEU A 79 3.49 1.44 1.82
N ALA A 80 3.30 1.84 0.56
CA ALA A 80 4.40 1.93 -0.42
C ALA A 80 5.49 2.90 0.04
N GLN A 81 5.12 4.10 0.51
CA GLN A 81 6.08 5.06 1.06
C GLN A 81 6.77 4.57 2.33
N GLN A 82 6.07 3.85 3.20
CA GLN A 82 6.68 3.24 4.38
C GLN A 82 7.68 2.16 3.99
N LYS A 83 7.31 1.28 3.05
CA LYS A 83 8.19 0.22 2.54
C LYS A 83 9.46 0.80 1.91
N GLU A 84 9.33 1.85 1.10
CA GLU A 84 10.51 2.52 0.50
C GLU A 84 11.44 3.12 1.57
N ARG A 85 10.88 3.71 2.63
CA ARG A 85 11.67 4.24 3.74
C ARG A 85 12.35 3.14 4.55
N ASP A 86 11.69 2.01 4.72
CA ASP A 86 12.20 0.86 5.47
C ASP A 86 13.32 0.16 4.70
N ASP A 87 13.09 -0.13 3.41
CA ASP A 87 14.08 -0.67 2.48
C ASP A 87 15.33 0.22 2.45
N LYS A 88 15.14 1.54 2.34
CA LYS A 88 16.25 2.49 2.42
C LYS A 88 17.03 2.44 3.74
N ARG A 89 16.34 2.27 4.87
CA ARG A 89 17.01 2.14 6.18
C ARG A 89 17.79 0.85 6.28
N GLU A 90 17.24 -0.23 5.75
CA GLU A 90 17.92 -1.53 5.69
C GLU A 90 19.19 -1.45 4.82
N MET A 91 19.10 -0.83 3.63
CA MET A 91 20.26 -0.60 2.77
C MET A 91 21.34 0.24 3.45
N MET A 92 20.95 1.29 4.19
CA MET A 92 21.89 2.11 4.99
C MET A 92 22.53 1.31 6.12
N TYR A 93 21.74 0.49 6.81
CA TYR A 93 22.22 -0.37 7.89
C TYR A 93 23.25 -1.37 7.37
N GLU A 94 22.95 -2.07 6.28
CA GLU A 94 23.87 -3.03 5.66
C GLU A 94 25.13 -2.35 5.11
N MET A 95 25.01 -1.13 4.56
CA MET A 95 26.17 -0.31 4.19
C MET A 95 27.09 -0.04 5.38
N VAL A 96 26.54 0.55 6.45
CA VAL A 96 27.32 0.92 7.66
C VAL A 96 27.94 -0.32 8.31
N LYS A 97 27.22 -1.44 8.31
CA LYS A 97 27.72 -2.73 8.81
C LYS A 97 28.82 -3.31 7.92
N ALA A 98 28.72 -3.22 6.60
CA ALA A 98 29.76 -3.65 5.67
C ALA A 98 31.03 -2.80 5.83
N MET A 99 30.89 -1.48 5.93
CA MET A 99 32.01 -0.56 6.16
C MET A 99 32.75 -0.88 7.46
N GLN A 100 32.04 -1.05 8.58
CA GLN A 100 32.66 -1.36 9.87
C GLN A 100 33.46 -2.67 9.88
N GLN A 101 33.08 -3.64 9.04
CA GLN A 101 33.76 -4.93 8.93
C GLN A 101 34.86 -4.92 7.86
N TRP A 102 34.89 -3.89 7.01
CA TRP A 102 35.87 -3.81 5.94
C TRP A 102 37.23 -3.47 6.51
N SER A 103 38.19 -4.36 6.27
CA SER A 103 39.55 -4.22 6.79
C SER A 103 40.32 -3.02 6.20
N GLY A 104 39.77 -2.36 5.17
CA GLY A 104 40.28 -1.12 4.59
C GLY A 104 39.75 0.16 5.24
N MET A 105 38.92 0.06 6.29
CA MET A 105 38.39 1.24 7.00
C MET A 105 39.45 1.84 7.94
N SER A 106 40.04 2.96 7.53
CA SER A 106 40.97 3.81 8.29
C SER A 106 40.44 5.24 8.33
N GLU A 107 40.97 6.10 9.21
CA GLU A 107 40.54 7.51 9.31
C GLU A 107 40.79 8.30 8.00
N ASP A 108 41.74 7.83 7.19
CA ASP A 108 42.18 8.41 5.93
C ASP A 108 41.56 7.77 4.67
N THR A 109 40.71 6.73 4.84
CA THR A 109 40.16 6.00 3.71
C THR A 109 39.26 6.88 2.86
N ARG A 110 39.63 7.03 1.58
CA ARG A 110 38.88 7.84 0.61
C ARG A 110 37.77 7.05 -0.06
N TYR A 111 36.73 7.76 -0.48
CA TYR A 111 35.62 7.17 -1.23
C TYR A 111 36.07 6.42 -2.49
N ASP A 112 37.09 6.91 -3.21
CA ASP A 112 37.65 6.22 -4.39
C ASP A 112 38.23 4.84 -4.06
N GLN A 113 38.80 4.66 -2.87
CA GLN A 113 39.33 3.36 -2.43
C GLN A 113 38.20 2.38 -2.12
N LEU A 114 37.14 2.86 -1.46
CA LEU A 114 35.92 2.09 -1.22
C LEU A 114 35.26 1.68 -2.55
N ALA A 115 35.22 2.60 -3.54
CA ALA A 115 34.60 2.36 -4.84
C ALA A 115 35.42 1.45 -5.77
N ALA A 116 36.75 1.43 -5.62
CA ALA A 116 37.62 0.52 -6.34
C ALA A 116 37.58 -0.90 -5.76
N ASP A 117 37.14 -1.06 -4.51
CA ASP A 117 37.08 -2.34 -3.84
C ASP A 117 35.85 -3.16 -4.29
N SER A 118 36.11 -4.35 -4.81
CA SER A 118 35.06 -5.22 -5.35
C SER A 118 34.13 -5.76 -4.26
N GLU A 119 34.59 -5.85 -3.00
CA GLU A 119 33.76 -6.30 -1.87
C GLU A 119 32.72 -5.27 -1.48
N MET A 120 32.97 -3.99 -1.75
CA MET A 120 32.06 -2.87 -1.47
C MET A 120 31.20 -2.54 -2.70
N ALA A 121 31.83 -2.46 -3.88
CA ALA A 121 31.14 -2.18 -5.14
C ALA A 121 30.18 -3.30 -5.59
N GLY A 122 30.40 -4.54 -5.11
CA GLY A 122 29.54 -5.69 -5.39
C GLY A 122 28.31 -5.82 -4.49
N GLN A 123 28.16 -4.96 -3.46
CA GLN A 123 27.05 -5.07 -2.51
C GLN A 123 25.73 -4.58 -3.10
N GLU A 124 24.62 -5.17 -2.65
CA GLU A 124 23.28 -4.80 -3.14
C GLU A 124 22.94 -3.32 -2.84
N TRP A 125 23.34 -2.82 -1.68
CA TRP A 125 23.15 -1.42 -1.30
C TRP A 125 23.96 -0.45 -2.17
N TRP A 126 25.03 -0.89 -2.85
CA TRP A 126 25.90 -0.03 -3.67
C TRP A 126 25.16 0.62 -4.84
N GLY A 127 24.24 -0.13 -5.47
CA GLY A 127 23.42 0.37 -6.58
C GLY A 127 22.09 1.01 -6.15
N LYS A 128 21.69 0.81 -4.89
CA LYS A 128 20.43 1.33 -4.33
C LYS A 128 20.60 2.67 -3.63
N LEU A 129 21.79 2.94 -3.12
CA LEU A 129 22.15 4.20 -2.48
C LEU A 129 22.91 5.10 -3.46
N THR A 130 22.62 6.40 -3.43
CA THR A 130 23.40 7.38 -4.21
C THR A 130 24.81 7.55 -3.64
N GLU A 131 25.72 8.15 -4.40
CA GLU A 131 27.07 8.48 -3.91
C GLU A 131 27.04 9.34 -2.65
N LYS A 132 26.25 10.42 -2.63
CA LYS A 132 26.09 11.29 -1.46
C LYS A 132 25.65 10.51 -0.22
N GLU A 133 24.75 9.56 -0.39
CA GLU A 133 24.24 8.72 0.67
C GLU A 133 25.26 7.72 1.20
N ARG A 134 26.15 7.22 0.32
CA ARG A 134 27.27 6.35 0.71
C ARG A 134 28.40 7.09 1.41
N MET A 135 28.36 8.42 1.45
CA MET A 135 29.36 9.28 2.08
C MET A 135 28.87 9.97 3.36
N THR A 136 27.60 9.80 3.72
CA THR A 136 26.97 10.44 4.91
C THR A 136 26.96 9.48 6.08
#